data_AF-A0A496TZJ4-F1
#
_entry.id   AF-A0A496TZJ4-F1
#
_cell.length_a   1.000
_cell.length_b   1.000
_cell.length_c   1.000
_cell.angle_alpha   90.00
_cell.angle_beta   90.00
_cell.angle_gamma   90.00
#
_symmetry.space_group_name_H-M   'P 1'
#
loop_
_entity.id
_entity.type
_entity.pdbx_description
1 polymer ?
#
loop_
_entity_poly.entity_id
_entity_poly.type
_entity_poly.pdbx_seq_one_letter_code
_entity_poly.pdbx_strand_id
1 'polypeptide(L)'
;MELKVKPVLTYGVYQRREATSWRPWGGLQTEEDAKKEARRIEEELKSLSSSASFPLEVLPLSALRTSDDVSLIKKELSSSDITLIYAAGGDKKVLETLVSCSRWSLIFVRHKSGPL
;
A
#
# COMPACT_ATOMS: atom_id res chain seq x y z
N MET A 1 -0.63 -3.34 -25.63
CA MET A 1 -0.89 -3.88 -24.28
C MET A 1 -0.45 -2.81 -23.29
N GLU A 2 -1.27 -2.53 -22.31
CA GLU A 2 -1.02 -1.56 -21.24
C GLU A 2 -0.78 -2.33 -19.94
N LEU A 3 0.24 -1.93 -19.19
CA LEU A 3 0.54 -2.55 -17.90
C LEU A 3 -0.38 -1.94 -16.84
N LYS A 4 -1.28 -2.74 -16.25
CA LYS A 4 -2.19 -2.28 -15.20
C LYS A 4 -1.59 -2.54 -13.82
N VAL A 5 -1.34 -1.46 -13.07
CA VAL A 5 -0.76 -1.53 -11.73
C VAL A 5 -1.81 -1.10 -10.71
N LYS A 6 -2.05 -1.96 -9.71
CA LYS A 6 -2.85 -1.62 -8.53
C LYS A 6 -1.93 -1.28 -7.35
N PRO A 7 -1.78 0.00 -6.99
CA PRO A 7 -1.02 0.37 -5.80
C PRO A 7 -1.85 0.15 -4.54
N VAL A 8 -1.21 -0.37 -3.49
CA VAL A 8 -1.81 -0.67 -2.19
C VAL A 8 -0.88 -0.20 -1.08
N LEU A 9 -1.39 0.64 -0.18
CA LEU A 9 -0.72 1.01 1.06
C LEU A 9 -1.27 0.16 2.19
N THR A 10 -0.40 -0.60 2.86
CA THR A 10 -0.76 -1.31 4.10
C THR A 10 -0.21 -0.55 5.28
N TYR A 11 -1.05 -0.29 6.27
CA TYR A 11 -0.68 0.47 7.47
C TYR A 11 -1.47 -0.01 8.69
N GLY A 12 -0.99 0.35 9.89
CA GLY A 12 -1.69 0.09 11.13
C GLY A 12 -1.66 1.32 12.03
N VAL A 13 -2.80 1.67 12.62
CA VAL A 13 -2.91 2.70 13.66
C VAL A 13 -3.00 2.00 15.00
N TYR A 14 -1.92 2.05 15.78
CA TYR A 14 -1.81 1.31 17.02
C TYR A 14 -2.26 2.17 18.20
N GLN A 15 -3.18 1.65 19.00
CA GLN A 15 -3.60 2.30 20.24
C GLN A 15 -2.79 1.73 21.42
N ARG A 16 -2.36 2.61 22.32
CA ARG A 16 -1.68 2.21 23.55
C ARG A 16 -2.58 1.29 24.36
N ARG A 17 -2.04 0.15 24.78
CA ARG A 17 -2.67 -0.79 25.72
C ARG A 17 -1.73 -1.06 26.88
N GLU A 18 -2.28 -1.19 28.08
CA GLU A 18 -1.52 -1.50 29.28
C GLU A 18 -0.82 -2.86 29.14
N ALA A 19 0.42 -2.95 29.63
CA ALA A 19 1.25 -4.15 29.59
C ALA A 19 1.41 -4.81 28.19
N THR A 20 1.19 -4.07 27.10
CA THR A 20 1.30 -4.58 25.73
C THR A 20 2.32 -3.77 24.94
N SER A 21 3.16 -4.42 24.13
CA SER A 21 3.97 -3.72 23.13
C SER A 21 3.04 -3.08 22.10
N TRP A 22 3.01 -1.75 22.04
CA TRP A 22 2.03 -1.03 21.22
C TRP A 22 2.66 -0.06 20.21
N ARG A 23 3.96 0.25 20.32
CA ARG A 23 4.62 1.20 19.42
C ARG A 23 5.11 0.51 18.15
N PRO A 24 4.56 0.84 16.97
CA PRO A 24 5.18 0.46 15.71
C PRO A 24 6.49 1.24 15.54
N TRP A 25 7.44 0.64 14.82
CA TRP A 25 8.72 1.27 14.47
C TRP A 25 8.61 2.18 13.23
N GLY A 26 7.42 2.35 12.67
CA GLY A 26 7.16 3.11 11.44
C GLY A 26 6.68 4.54 11.68
N GLY A 27 6.88 5.41 10.68
CA GLY A 27 6.46 6.81 10.71
C GLY A 27 4.95 7.05 10.55
N LEU A 28 4.16 6.03 10.19
CA LEU A 28 2.71 6.12 10.11
C LEU A 28 2.08 5.75 11.46
N GLN A 29 1.77 6.76 12.27
CA GLN A 29 1.20 6.53 13.60
C GLN A 29 -0.29 6.89 13.66
N THR A 30 -0.74 7.80 12.79
CA THR A 30 -2.12 8.29 12.75
C THR A 30 -2.77 8.07 11.38
N GLU A 31 -4.11 8.16 11.34
CA GLU A 31 -4.85 8.17 10.07
C GLU A 31 -4.46 9.35 9.19
N GLU A 32 -4.07 10.47 9.79
CA GLU A 32 -3.63 11.65 9.05
C GLU A 32 -2.27 11.41 8.38
N ASP A 33 -1.36 10.70 9.05
CA ASP A 33 -0.09 10.30 8.45
C ASP A 33 -0.32 9.35 7.26
N ALA A 34 -1.23 8.39 7.41
CA ALA A 34 -1.59 7.47 6.34
C ALA A 34 -2.19 8.20 5.13
N LYS A 35 -3.06 9.20 5.35
CA LYS A 35 -3.60 10.04 4.27
C LYS A 35 -2.53 10.87 3.57
N LYS A 36 -1.60 11.45 4.33
CA LYS A 36 -0.47 12.21 3.78
C LYS A 36 0.43 11.32 2.91
N GLU A 37 0.78 10.14 3.41
CA GLU A 37 1.59 9.20 2.65
C GLU A 37 0.85 8.67 1.41
N ALA A 38 -0.46 8.40 1.53
CA ALA A 38 -1.28 8.02 0.39
C ALA A 38 -1.26 9.07 -0.73
N ARG A 39 -1.46 10.35 -0.39
CA ARG A 39 -1.39 11.46 -1.36
C ARG A 39 -0.01 11.56 -2.01
N ARG A 40 1.05 11.44 -1.20
CA ARG A 40 2.42 11.46 -1.69
C ARG A 40 2.69 10.32 -2.68
N ILE A 41 2.24 9.11 -2.37
CA ILE A 41 2.36 7.94 -3.26
C ILE A 41 1.61 8.20 -4.57
N GLU A 42 0.39 8.73 -4.51
CA GLU A 42 -0.40 9.06 -5.71
C GLU A 42 0.31 10.10 -6.60
N GLU A 43 0.91 11.13 -6.00
CA GLU A 43 1.70 12.15 -6.71
C GLU A 43 2.95 11.53 -7.36
N GLU A 44 3.70 10.71 -6.61
CA GLU A 44 4.89 10.00 -7.09
C GLU A 44 4.53 9.06 -8.27
N LEU A 45 3.44 8.30 -8.16
CA LEU A 45 2.99 7.39 -9.21
C LEU A 45 2.45 8.11 -10.44
N LYS A 46 1.80 9.26 -10.27
CA LYS A 46 1.35 10.11 -11.40
C LYS A 46 2.55 10.70 -12.15
N SER A 47 3.59 11.13 -11.44
CA SER A 47 4.82 11.58 -12.07
C SER A 47 5.53 10.44 -12.82
N LEU A 48 5.57 9.25 -12.22
CA LEU A 48 6.15 8.05 -12.84
C LEU A 48 5.37 7.63 -14.10
N SER A 49 4.04 7.59 -14.06
CA SER A 49 3.24 7.22 -15.22
C SER A 49 3.38 8.23 -16.38
N SER A 50 3.54 9.52 -16.06
CA SER A 50 3.77 10.57 -17.08
C SER A 50 5.13 10.49 -17.77
N SER A 51 6.12 9.84 -17.14
CA SER A 51 7.50 9.70 -17.67
C SER A 51 7.82 8.31 -18.19
N ALA A 52 6.90 7.36 -18.07
CA ALA A 52 7.09 5.99 -18.52
C ALA A 52 7.20 5.92 -20.06
N SER A 53 8.21 5.19 -20.56
CA SER A 53 8.40 4.96 -22.00
C SER A 53 7.48 3.87 -22.59
N PHE A 54 6.47 3.43 -21.83
CA PHE A 54 5.53 2.38 -22.20
C PHE A 54 4.13 2.70 -21.62
N PRO A 55 3.04 2.15 -22.20
CA PRO A 55 1.69 2.37 -21.68
C PRO A 55 1.52 1.75 -20.28
N LEU A 56 1.22 2.61 -19.31
CA LEU A 56 1.11 2.28 -17.89
C LEU A 56 -0.18 2.88 -17.32
N GLU A 57 -1.12 2.03 -16.92
CA GLU A 57 -2.32 2.42 -16.18
C GLU A 57 -2.09 2.18 -14.69
N VAL A 58 -2.10 3.26 -13.91
CA VAL A 58 -2.06 3.16 -12.44
C VAL A 58 -3.48 3.34 -11.91
N LEU A 59 -4.03 2.27 -11.33
CA LEU A 59 -5.33 2.31 -10.66
C LEU A 59 -5.25 3.15 -9.38
N PRO A 60 -6.38 3.65 -8.84
CA PRO A 60 -6.40 4.43 -7.60
C PRO A 60 -5.72 3.69 -6.44
N LEU A 61 -5.03 4.41 -5.57
CA LEU A 61 -4.39 3.81 -4.38
C LEU A 61 -5.45 3.33 -3.39
N SER A 62 -5.25 2.12 -2.86
CA SER A 62 -6.05 1.62 -1.74
C SER A 62 -5.22 1.55 -0.47
N ALA A 63 -5.66 2.26 0.58
CA ALA A 63 -5.08 2.18 1.91
C ALA A 63 -5.85 1.14 2.73
N LEU A 64 -5.17 0.07 3.16
CA LEU A 64 -5.77 -1.08 3.83
C LEU A 64 -5.20 -1.24 5.24
N ARG A 65 -6.09 -1.56 6.19
CA ARG A 65 -5.73 -1.77 7.60
C ARG A 65 -5.98 -3.20 8.05
N THR A 66 -7.04 -3.81 7.52
CA THR A 66 -7.55 -5.11 7.96
C THR A 66 -7.74 -6.04 6.76
N SER A 67 -7.81 -7.35 7.03
CA SER A 67 -8.00 -8.33 5.95
C SER A 67 -9.33 -8.15 5.22
N ASP A 68 -10.33 -7.61 5.93
CA ASP A 68 -11.67 -7.40 5.39
C ASP A 68 -11.66 -6.31 4.31
N ASP A 69 -10.77 -5.31 4.44
CA ASP A 69 -10.58 -4.25 3.44
C ASP A 69 -10.08 -4.82 2.10
N VAL A 70 -9.34 -5.93 2.11
CA VAL A 70 -8.81 -6.58 0.89
C VAL A 70 -9.95 -7.10 0.01
N SER A 71 -11.07 -7.53 0.62
CA SER A 71 -12.23 -8.03 -0.11
C SER A 71 -12.89 -6.95 -0.97
N LEU A 72 -12.83 -5.68 -0.54
CA LEU A 72 -13.42 -4.54 -1.25
C LEU A 72 -12.70 -4.25 -2.57
N ILE A 73 -11.40 -4.54 -2.64
CA ILE A 73 -10.54 -4.26 -3.80
C ILE A 73 -10.26 -5.49 -4.65
N LYS A 74 -10.85 -6.65 -4.31
CA LYS A 74 -10.55 -7.94 -4.96
C LYS A 74 -10.74 -7.90 -6.48
N LYS A 75 -11.78 -7.21 -6.96
CA LYS A 75 -12.03 -7.03 -8.40
C LYS A 75 -10.87 -6.30 -9.09
N GLU A 76 -10.38 -5.24 -8.47
CA GLU A 76 -9.28 -4.43 -9.01
C GLU A 76 -7.96 -5.22 -9.00
N LEU A 77 -7.71 -5.99 -7.93
CA LEU A 77 -6.56 -6.90 -7.85
C LEU A 77 -6.57 -7.93 -8.98
N SER A 78 -7.73 -8.55 -9.24
CA SER A 78 -7.89 -9.54 -10.32
C SER A 78 -7.82 -8.94 -11.72
N SER A 79 -8.19 -7.66 -11.90
CA SER A 79 -8.09 -6.96 -13.19
C SER A 79 -6.74 -6.31 -13.45
N SER A 80 -5.88 -6.23 -12.43
CA SER A 80 -4.52 -5.66 -12.54
C SER A 80 -3.49 -6.74 -12.88
N ASP A 81 -2.44 -6.35 -13.59
CA ASP A 81 -1.32 -7.24 -13.90
C ASP A 81 -0.37 -7.38 -12.70
N ILE A 82 -0.14 -6.25 -11.99
CA ILE A 82 0.78 -6.15 -10.86
C ILE A 82 0.10 -5.42 -9.72
N THR A 83 0.26 -5.94 -8.50
CA THR A 83 -0.04 -5.22 -7.27
C THR A 83 1.26 -4.65 -6.68
N LEU A 84 1.32 -3.32 -6.58
CA LEU A 84 2.45 -2.58 -6.01
C LEU A 84 2.15 -2.27 -4.54
N ILE A 85 2.85 -2.95 -3.63
CA ILE A 85 2.57 -2.93 -2.20
C ILE A 85 3.57 -2.01 -1.49
N TYR A 86 3.04 -0.98 -0.83
CA TYR A 86 3.75 -0.14 0.13
C TYR A 86 3.51 -0.71 1.53
N ALA A 87 4.48 -1.48 2.02
CA ALA A 87 4.39 -2.22 3.28
C ALA A 87 4.80 -1.35 4.49
N ALA A 88 3.94 -0.43 4.90
CA ALA A 88 4.22 0.54 5.98
C ALA A 88 3.72 0.10 7.37
N GLY A 89 3.14 -1.09 7.48
CA GLY A 89 2.68 -1.70 8.75
C GLY A 89 1.38 -2.46 8.57
N GLY A 90 0.76 -2.86 9.68
CA GLY A 90 -0.50 -3.60 9.69
C GLY A 90 -0.35 -5.09 9.99
N ASP A 91 -1.45 -5.83 9.86
CA ASP A 91 -1.52 -7.26 10.16
C ASP A 91 -0.92 -8.09 9.00
N LYS A 92 -0.08 -9.09 9.35
CA LYS A 92 0.49 -10.07 8.42
C LYS A 92 -0.59 -10.71 7.53
N LYS A 93 -1.78 -10.97 8.07
CA LYS A 93 -2.90 -11.57 7.34
C LYS A 93 -3.34 -10.71 6.14
N VAL A 94 -3.24 -9.39 6.24
CA VAL A 94 -3.54 -8.46 5.13
C VAL A 94 -2.57 -8.71 3.98
N LEU A 95 -1.27 -8.77 4.27
CA LEU A 95 -0.24 -8.98 3.27
C LEU A 95 -0.36 -10.36 2.62
N GLU A 96 -0.58 -11.41 3.40
CA GLU A 96 -0.80 -12.78 2.88
C GLU A 96 -2.03 -12.84 1.96
N THR A 97 -3.13 -12.19 2.36
CA THR A 97 -4.36 -12.14 1.56
C THR A 97 -4.14 -11.37 0.25
N LEU A 98 -3.47 -10.22 0.31
CA LEU A 98 -3.10 -9.42 -0.88
C LEU A 98 -2.30 -10.26 -1.88
N VAL A 99 -1.19 -10.83 -1.43
CA VAL A 99 -0.29 -11.62 -2.28
C VAL A 99 -1.02 -12.82 -2.90
N SER A 100 -1.96 -13.44 -2.18
CA SER A 100 -2.77 -14.55 -2.71
C SER A 100 -3.79 -14.14 -3.77
N CYS A 101 -4.26 -12.88 -3.74
CA CYS A 101 -5.24 -12.35 -4.69
C CYS A 101 -4.59 -11.72 -5.93
N SER A 102 -3.31 -11.36 -5.82
CA SER A 102 -2.54 -10.70 -6.88
C SER A 102 -1.94 -11.70 -7.86
N ARG A 103 -1.95 -11.36 -9.16
CA ARG A 103 -1.22 -12.14 -10.18
C ARG A 103 0.29 -12.07 -9.98
N TRP A 104 0.80 -10.84 -9.84
CA TRP A 104 2.18 -10.54 -9.48
C TRP A 104 2.19 -9.51 -8.35
N SER A 105 3.05 -9.72 -7.36
CA SER A 105 3.20 -8.83 -6.22
C SER A 105 4.60 -8.20 -6.21
N LEU A 106 4.66 -6.88 -6.11
CA LEU A 106 5.90 -6.13 -5.96
C LEU A 106 5.84 -5.34 -4.66
N ILE A 107 6.78 -5.57 -3.74
CA ILE A 107 6.88 -4.78 -2.50
C ILE A 107 7.90 -3.67 -2.71
N PHE A 108 7.47 -2.43 -2.53
CA PHE A 108 8.35 -1.27 -2.52
C PHE A 108 8.87 -1.04 -1.10
N VAL A 109 10.20 -1.02 -0.96
CA VAL A 109 10.89 -0.73 0.31
C VAL A 109 11.70 0.54 0.14
N ARG A 110 11.35 1.58 0.89
CA ARG A 110 12.07 2.86 0.86
C ARG A 110 13.38 2.71 1.63
N HIS A 111 14.51 3.02 0.97
CA HIS A 111 15.83 2.94 1.59
C HIS A 111 15.99 3.92 2.78
N LYS A 112 15.38 5.10 2.72
CA LYS A 112 15.39 6.09 3.81
C LYS A 112 13.96 6.43 4.22
N SER A 113 13.62 6.22 5.49
CA SER A 113 12.27 6.37 6.04
C SER A 113 11.74 7.83 6.13
N GLY A 114 12.49 8.82 5.61
CA GLY A 114 12.24 10.24 5.91
C GLY A 114 12.75 10.62 7.32
N PRO A 115 12.56 11.87 7.77
CA PRO A 115 12.90 12.24 9.15
C PRO A 115 12.03 11.42 10.12
N LEU A 116 12.69 10.67 11.01
CA LEU A 116 12.09 9.90 12.11
C LEU A 116 11.85 10.79 13.33
#